data_AF-A0A2E1MUF4-F1
#
_entry.id   AF-A0A2E1MUF4-F1
#
_cell.length_a   1.000
_cell.length_b   1.000
_cell.length_c   1.000
_cell.angle_alpha   90.00
_cell.angle_beta   90.00
_cell.angle_gamma   90.00
#
_symmetry.space_group_name_H-M   'P 1'
#
loop_
_entity.id
_entity.type
_entity.pdbx_description
1 polymer ?
#
loop_
_entity_poly.entity_id
_entity_poly.type
_entity_poly.pdbx_seq_one_letter_code
_entity_poly.pdbx_strand_id
1 'polypeptide(L)' 'MNSSNEKKSERITVLARDFTPAAMEFHRKNMSARGYRMEGTIVPRKFQMIEGVEDAKDLFDGEQLYAVTFVKEE' A
#
# COMPACT_ATOMS: atom_id res chain seq x y z
N MET A 1 0.17 -26.78 -20.91
CA MET A 1 1.06 -26.64 -19.74
C MET A 1 1.61 -25.22 -19.82
N ASN A 2 1.29 -24.24 -18.98
CA ASN A 2 0.90 -24.26 -17.57
C ASN A 2 -0.32 -23.37 -17.33
N SER A 3 -1.37 -23.94 -16.72
CA SER A 3 -2.38 -23.16 -16.03
C SER A 3 -1.74 -22.67 -14.74
N SER A 4 -1.06 -21.53 -14.80
CA SER A 4 -0.61 -20.83 -13.61
C SER A 4 -1.87 -20.47 -12.82
N ASN A 5 -2.10 -21.20 -11.75
CA ASN A 5 -3.13 -20.91 -10.77
C ASN A 5 -2.74 -19.58 -10.12
N GLU A 6 -3.08 -18.46 -10.75
CA GLU A 6 -2.89 -17.11 -10.21
C GLU A 6 -3.81 -17.00 -8.98
N LYS A 7 -3.29 -17.41 -7.82
CA LYS A 7 -3.88 -17.08 -6.53
C LYS A 7 -4.08 -15.57 -6.52
N LYS A 8 -5.33 -15.14 -6.59
CA LYS A 8 -5.68 -13.72 -6.70
C LYS A 8 -5.29 -13.08 -5.38
N SER A 9 -4.17 -12.37 -5.38
CA SER A 9 -3.64 -11.73 -4.18
C SER A 9 -4.25 -10.34 -4.07
N GLU A 10 -5.02 -10.11 -3.01
CA GLU A 10 -5.60 -8.80 -2.71
C GLU A 10 -4.54 -7.90 -2.06
N ARG A 11 -4.45 -6.64 -2.48
CA ARG A 11 -3.52 -5.65 -1.91
C ARG A 11 -4.25 -4.40 -1.47
N ILE A 12 -3.91 -3.91 -0.28
CA ILE A 12 -4.39 -2.63 0.26
C ILE A 12 -3.17 -1.80 0.66
N THR A 13 -3.09 -0.58 0.15
CA THR A 13 -2.06 0.39 0.56
C THR A 13 -2.70 1.48 1.41
N VAL A 14 -2.15 1.70 2.60
CA VAL A 14 -2.56 2.78 3.51
C VAL A 14 -1.51 3.88 3.48
N LEU A 15 -2.00 5.12 3.32
CA LEU A 15 -1.18 6.33 3.29
C LEU A 15 -1.35 7.09 4.60
N ALA A 16 -0.25 7.52 5.21
CA ALA A 16 -0.26 8.32 6.43
C ALA A 16 0.69 9.53 6.29
N ARG A 17 0.26 10.68 6.81
CA ARG A 17 1.10 11.89 6.91
C ARG A 17 2.19 11.73 7.98
N ASP A 18 1.80 11.18 9.12
CA ASP A 18 2.70 10.90 10.24
C ASP A 18 2.78 9.41 10.53
N PHE A 19 3.96 8.95 10.95
CA PHE A 19 4.22 7.56 11.27
C PHE A 19 4.66 7.41 12.71
N THR A 20 3.81 6.80 13.55
CA THR A 20 4.20 6.42 14.92
C THR A 20 4.23 4.89 15.06
N PRO A 21 5.17 4.33 15.84
CA PRO A 21 5.23 2.88 16.07
C PRO A 21 3.91 2.29 16.62
N ALA A 22 3.22 3.02 17.50
CA ALA A 22 1.98 2.57 18.12
C ALA A 22 0.81 2.47 17.11
N ALA A 23 0.61 3.48 16.27
CA ALA A 23 -0.42 3.44 15.22
C ALA A 23 -0.17 2.28 14.24
N MET A 24 1.09 1.94 14.05
CA MET A 24 1.50 0.92 13.09
C MET A 24 1.37 -0.48 13.62
N GLU A 25 1.67 -0.69 14.89
CA GLU A 25 1.37 -1.94 15.55
C GLU A 25 -0.14 -2.20 15.60
N PHE A 26 -0.96 -1.18 15.91
CA PHE A 26 -2.42 -1.27 15.88
C PHE A 26 -2.93 -1.65 14.48
N HIS A 27 -2.49 -0.93 13.45
CA HIS A 27 -2.93 -1.17 12.08
C HIS A 27 -2.48 -2.55 11.58
N ARG A 28 -1.24 -2.95 11.90
CA ARG A 28 -0.72 -4.29 11.59
C ARG A 28 -1.53 -5.40 12.26
N LYS A 29 -1.89 -5.26 13.54
CA LYS A 29 -2.72 -6.23 14.27
C LYS A 29 -4.09 -6.37 13.61
N ASN A 30 -4.75 -5.26 13.27
CA ASN A 30 -6.06 -5.28 12.62
C ASN A 30 -6.01 -5.92 11.22
N MET A 31 -5.00 -5.60 10.42
CA MET A 31 -4.84 -6.19 9.08
C MET A 31 -4.48 -7.68 9.15
N SER A 32 -3.65 -8.07 10.11
CA SER A 32 -3.32 -9.47 10.38
C SER A 32 -4.56 -10.28 10.79
N ALA A 33 -5.44 -9.73 11.63
CA ALA A 33 -6.71 -10.37 12.00
C ALA A 33 -7.64 -10.60 10.80
N ARG A 34 -7.51 -9.79 9.73
CA ARG A 34 -8.26 -9.94 8.47
C ARG A 34 -7.58 -10.88 7.46
N GLY A 35 -6.42 -11.44 7.82
CA GLY A 35 -5.63 -12.36 6.99
C GLY A 35 -4.62 -11.69 6.07
N TYR A 36 -4.36 -10.38 6.22
CA TYR A 36 -3.33 -9.70 5.44
C TYR A 36 -1.98 -9.73 6.16
N ARG A 37 -0.91 -9.78 5.38
CA ARG A 37 0.47 -9.58 5.84
C ARG A 37 1.05 -8.31 5.23
N MET A 38 1.96 -7.65 5.93
CA MET A 38 2.66 -6.48 5.38
C MET A 38 3.56 -6.92 4.21
N GLU A 39 3.53 -6.14 3.12
CA GLU A 39 4.37 -6.33 1.94
C GLU A 39 5.38 -5.18 1.88
N GLY A 40 6.66 -5.51 2.01
CA GLY A 40 7.77 -4.54 1.87
C GLY A 40 8.02 -3.66 3.11
N THR A 41 8.70 -2.53 2.88
CA THR A 41 9.09 -1.56 3.91
C THR A 41 8.26 -0.29 3.81
N ILE A 42 8.17 0.41 4.95
CA ILE A 42 7.42 1.65 5.08
C ILE A 42 8.37 2.79 4.84
N VAL A 43 8.14 3.53 3.75
CA VAL A 43 9.01 4.62 3.31
C VAL A 43 8.16 5.84 2.89
N PRO A 44 8.65 7.06 3.13
CA PRO A 44 8.00 8.26 2.62
C PRO A 44 8.13 8.31 1.10
N ARG A 45 7.02 8.60 0.41
CA ARG A 45 6.95 8.65 -1.05
C ARG A 45 6.12 9.86 -1.49
N LYS A 46 6.51 10.47 -2.62
CA LYS A 46 5.65 11.38 -3.39
C LYS A 46 4.81 10.54 -4.35
N PHE A 47 3.54 10.87 -4.51
CA PHE A 47 2.64 10.13 -5.38
C PHE A 47 2.28 10.99 -6.58
N GLN A 48 2.27 10.38 -7.76
CA GLN A 48 1.86 11.02 -9.00
C GLN A 48 0.87 10.12 -9.74
N MET A 49 -0.03 10.71 -10.49
CA MET A 49 -1.03 10.02 -11.30
C MET A 49 -0.95 10.49 -12.74
N ILE A 50 -0.97 9.53 -13.66
CA ILE A 50 -1.09 9.78 -15.11
C ILE A 50 -2.51 9.41 -15.51
N GLU A 51 -3.20 10.35 -16.15
CA GLU A 51 -4.53 10.12 -16.73
C GLU A 51 -4.47 10.36 -18.24
N GLY A 52 -4.70 9.32 -19.04
CA GLY A 52 -4.66 9.41 -20.50
C GLY A 52 -3.24 9.65 -21.04
N VAL A 53 -3.09 10.72 -21.82
CA VAL A 53 -1.83 11.07 -22.53
C VAL A 53 -1.13 12.28 -21.91
N GLU A 54 -1.64 12.78 -20.79
CA GLU A 54 -1.08 13.94 -20.09
C GLU A 54 0.12 13.56 -19.22
N ASP A 55 0.90 14.57 -18.83
CA ASP A 55 2.01 14.41 -17.88
C ASP A 55 1.53 13.94 -16.50
N ALA A 56 2.41 13.28 -15.75
CA ALA A 56 2.13 12.83 -14.40
C ALA A 56 1.86 14.02 -13.48
N LYS A 57 0.69 14.05 -12.85
CA LYS A 57 0.29 15.09 -11.90
C LYS A 57 0.57 14.63 -10.48
N ASP A 58 1.09 15.55 -9.67
CA ASP A 58 1.28 15.30 -8.25
C ASP A 58 -0.06 15.05 -7.55
N LEU A 59 -0.11 14.01 -6.73
CA LEU A 59 -1.19 13.78 -5.78
C LEU A 59 -0.81 14.39 -4.42
N PHE A 60 -1.84 14.72 -3.62
CA PHE A 60 -1.67 15.26 -2.27
C PHE A 60 -0.77 16.51 -2.23
N ASP A 61 -0.94 17.40 -3.21
CA ASP A 61 -0.17 18.64 -3.36
C ASP A 61 1.36 18.44 -3.44
N GLY A 62 1.78 17.22 -3.80
CA GLY A 62 3.18 16.83 -3.88
C GLY A 62 3.84 16.53 -2.53
N GLU A 63 3.06 16.42 -1.45
CA GLU A 63 3.56 16.02 -0.14
C GLU A 63 4.07 14.58 -0.11
N GLN A 64 5.03 14.30 0.76
CA GLN A 64 5.49 12.94 1.02
C GLN A 64 4.58 12.28 2.05
N LEU A 65 4.07 11.09 1.71
CA LEU A 65 3.28 10.26 2.62
C LEU A 65 3.99 8.92 2.85
N TYR A 66 3.84 8.38 4.06
CA TYR A 66 4.26 7.02 4.36
C TYR A 66 3.26 6.02 3.78
N ALA A 67 3.72 5.12 2.93
CA ALA A 67 2.90 4.04 2.39
C ALA A 67 3.22 2.70 3.05
N VAL A 68 2.16 1.99 3.43
CA VAL A 68 2.23 0.61 3.92
C VAL A 68 1.31 -0.24 3.06
N THR A 69 1.86 -1.25 2.41
CA THR A 69 1.06 -2.20 1.61
C THR A 69 0.85 -3.48 2.40
N PHE A 70 -0.37 -4.00 2.34
CA PHE A 70 -0.80 -5.24 2.95
C PHE A 70 -1.32 -6.17 1.84
N VAL A 71 -0.88 -7.41 1.84
CA VAL A 71 -1.28 -8.43 0.87
C VAL A 71 -2.00 -9.59 1.56
N LYS A 72 -3.05 -10.11 0.93
CA LYS A 72 -3.76 -11.33 1.33
C LYS A 72 -3.79 -12.27 0.14
N GLU A 73 -3.22 -13.46 0.30
CA GLU A 73 -3.25 -14.51 -0.72
C GLU A 73 -4.52 -15.34 -0.55
N GLU A 74 -5.29 -15.54 -1.61
CA GLU A 74 -6.37 -16.54 -1.66
C GLU A 74 -5.82 -17.98 -1.72
#